data_AF-A0A7Y5KGS7-F1
#
_entry.id   AF-A0A7Y5KGS7-F1
#
_cell.length_a   1.000
_cell.length_b   1.000
_cell.length_c   1.000
_cell.angle_alpha   90.00
_cell.angle_beta   90.00
_cell.angle_gamma   90.00
#
_symmetry.space_group_name_H-M   'P 1'
#
loop_
_entity.id
_entity.type
_entity.pdbx_description
1 polymer ?
#
loop_
_entity_poly.entity_id
_entity_poly.type
_entity_poly.pdbx_seq_one_letter_code
_entity_poly.pdbx_strand_id
1 'polypeptide(L)'
;MTTYPLTQSGSLLYTNAALKGKNGVFHIRLLVDTGSTYTVMPWGHLAMSGLEPSLNVDSVQITAASGTIIAPRVQAEWFSCCGLLLKSFPVVAHTLPSGL
;
A
#
# COMPACT_ATOMS: atom_id res chain seq x y z
N MET A 1 3.93 20.39 -5.09
CA MET A 1 3.41 19.41 -4.10
C MET A 1 2.05 18.97 -4.61
N THR A 2 1.88 17.69 -4.96
CA THR A 2 0.63 17.20 -5.54
C THR A 2 -0.32 16.83 -4.43
N THR A 3 -1.46 17.51 -4.35
CA THR A 3 -2.51 17.21 -3.38
C THR A 3 -3.51 16.27 -4.03
N TYR A 4 -3.68 15.09 -3.45
CA TYR A 4 -4.68 14.14 -3.91
C TYR A 4 -5.97 14.36 -3.10
N PRO A 5 -7.08 14.77 -3.73
CA PRO A 5 -8.33 14.98 -3.00
C PRO A 5 -8.87 13.65 -2.48
N LEU A 6 -9.48 13.68 -1.29
CA LEU A 6 -10.29 12.57 -0.81
C LEU A 6 -11.58 12.51 -1.62
N THR A 7 -11.94 11.32 -2.06
CA THR A 7 -13.18 11.03 -2.78
C THR A 7 -13.99 10.05 -1.96
N GLN A 8 -15.28 10.30 -1.82
CA GLN A 8 -16.19 9.43 -1.08
C GLN A 8 -17.04 8.60 -2.06
N SER A 9 -17.21 7.31 -1.77
CA SER A 9 -18.18 6.45 -2.45
C SER A 9 -18.90 5.61 -1.41
N GLY A 10 -20.19 5.86 -1.21
CA GLY A 10 -20.93 5.32 -0.08
C GLY A 10 -20.30 5.75 1.25
N SER A 11 -19.98 4.78 2.11
CA SER A 11 -19.29 4.99 3.39
C SER A 11 -17.76 4.95 3.28
N LEU A 12 -17.21 4.74 2.08
CA LEU A 12 -15.77 4.54 1.90
C LEU A 12 -15.10 5.82 1.41
N LEU A 13 -13.91 6.10 1.97
CA LEU A 13 -13.05 7.19 1.56
C LEU A 13 -11.87 6.65 0.77
N TYR A 14 -11.60 7.28 -0.37
CA TYR A 14 -10.51 6.92 -1.25
C TYR A 14 -9.59 8.12 -1.49
N THR A 15 -8.30 7.85 -1.58
CA THR A 15 -7.28 8.83 -1.96
C THR A 15 -6.44 8.29 -3.10
N ASN A 16 -5.98 9.17 -3.98
CA ASN A 16 -4.93 8.81 -4.91
C ASN A 16 -3.58 8.90 -4.21
N ALA A 17 -2.66 8.04 -4.60
CA ALA A 17 -1.29 8.05 -4.13
C ALA A 17 -0.34 7.72 -5.29
N ALA A 18 0.94 8.00 -5.08
CA ALA A 18 2.01 7.55 -5.96
C ALA A 18 3.11 6.89 -5.13
N LEU A 19 3.64 5.79 -5.64
CA LEU A 19 4.74 5.05 -5.03
C LEU A 19 5.89 4.94 -6.03
N LYS A 20 7.11 5.22 -5.58
CA LYS A 20 8.32 4.99 -6.38
C LYS A 20 8.94 3.66 -6.00
N GLY A 21 8.87 2.73 -6.94
CA GLY A 21 9.63 1.50 -6.92
C GLY A 21 10.78 1.54 -7.92
N LYS A 22 11.46 0.40 -8.09
CA LYS A 22 12.62 0.28 -8.99
C LYS A 22 12.24 0.50 -10.46
N ASN A 23 11.02 0.12 -10.85
CA ASN A 23 10.56 0.21 -12.24
C ASN A 23 9.97 1.58 -12.59
N GLY A 24 9.82 2.50 -11.63
CA GLY A 24 9.23 3.81 -11.88
C GLY A 24 8.23 4.26 -10.82
N VAL A 25 7.43 5.26 -11.18
CA VAL A 25 6.36 5.80 -10.33
C VAL A 25 5.06 5.09 -10.68
N PHE A 26 4.41 4.53 -9.66
CA PHE A 26 3.16 3.80 -9.75
C PHE A 26 2.05 4.61 -9.10
N HIS A 27 1.07 5.00 -9.90
CA HIS A 27 -0.12 5.71 -9.44
C HIS A 27 -1.18 4.70 -9.03
N ILE A 28 -1.73 4.89 -7.83
CA ILE A 28 -2.65 3.94 -7.22
C ILE A 28 -3.79 4.69 -6.52
N ARG A 29 -4.95 4.06 -6.46
CA ARG A 29 -6.07 4.52 -5.63
C ARG A 29 -6.16 3.62 -4.42
N LEU A 30 -6.16 4.24 -3.23
CA LEU A 30 -6.17 3.55 -1.95
C LEU A 30 -7.45 3.88 -1.21
N LEU A 31 -7.92 2.92 -0.41
CA LEU A 31 -8.89 3.16 0.63
C LEU A 31 -8.19 3.80 1.84
N VAL A 32 -8.84 4.76 2.48
CA VAL A 32 -8.37 5.30 3.76
C VAL A 32 -8.93 4.42 4.87
N ASP A 33 -8.03 3.76 5.59
CA ASP A 33 -8.35 2.87 6.71
C ASP A 33 -7.64 3.35 7.97
N THR A 34 -8.38 3.96 8.89
CA THR A 34 -7.85 4.42 10.18
C THR A 34 -7.66 3.29 11.19
N GLY A 35 -8.21 2.10 10.92
CA GLY A 35 -8.01 0.89 11.71
C GLY A 35 -6.75 0.12 11.32
N SER A 36 -6.12 0.45 10.20
CA SER A 36 -4.88 -0.19 9.75
C SER A 36 -3.64 0.53 10.26
N THR A 37 -2.68 -0.24 10.79
CA THR A 37 -1.34 0.28 11.16
C THR A 37 -0.43 0.46 9.94
N TYR A 38 -0.68 -0.26 8.84
CA TYR A 38 0.18 -0.25 7.65
C TYR A 38 -0.60 0.12 6.40
N THR A 39 0.09 0.74 5.44
CA THR A 39 -0.39 0.73 4.05
C THR A 39 -0.21 -0.69 3.51
N VAL A 40 -1.32 -1.32 3.15
CA VAL A 40 -1.35 -2.66 2.56
C VAL A 40 -1.63 -2.53 1.07
N MET A 41 -0.85 -3.23 0.24
CA MET A 41 -1.03 -3.25 -1.20
C MET A 41 -1.03 -4.67 -1.76
N PRO A 42 -1.80 -4.93 -2.84
CA PRO A 42 -1.79 -6.23 -3.49
C PRO A 42 -0.41 -6.56 -4.05
N TRP A 43 -0.05 -7.84 -3.97
CA TRP A 43 1.24 -8.38 -4.42
C TRP A 43 1.59 -7.96 -5.85
N GLY A 44 0.64 -8.11 -6.79
CA GLY A 44 0.87 -7.78 -8.19
C GLY A 44 1.24 -6.32 -8.42
N HIS A 45 0.66 -5.39 -7.66
CA HIS A 45 0.95 -3.96 -7.81
C HIS A 45 2.36 -3.63 -7.35
N LEU A 46 2.81 -4.25 -6.25
CA LEU A 46 4.17 -4.08 -5.75
C LEU A 46 5.21 -4.70 -6.70
N ALA A 47 4.97 -5.92 -7.19
CA ALA A 47 5.83 -6.57 -8.17
C ALA A 47 5.95 -5.75 -9.46
N MET A 48 4.85 -5.23 -10.00
CA MET A 48 4.88 -4.33 -11.16
C MET A 48 5.74 -3.09 -10.91
N SER A 49 5.74 -2.57 -9.68
CA SER A 49 6.60 -1.45 -9.28
C SER A 49 8.09 -1.78 -9.14
N GLY A 50 8.47 -3.04 -9.29
CA GLY A 50 9.82 -3.54 -9.08
C GLY A 50 10.16 -3.71 -7.59
N LEU A 51 9.14 -3.66 -6.72
CA LEU A 51 9.24 -4.05 -5.32
C LEU A 51 8.83 -5.52 -5.23
N GLU A 52 9.81 -6.41 -5.34
CA GLU A 52 9.61 -7.87 -5.32
C GLU A 52 9.40 -8.39 -3.89
N PRO A 53 8.15 -8.64 -3.44
CA PRO A 53 7.92 -9.02 -2.04
C PRO A 53 8.32 -10.48 -1.79
N SER A 54 8.43 -11.29 -2.85
CA SER A 54 8.88 -12.69 -2.82
C SER A 54 10.37 -12.84 -2.49
N LEU A 55 11.17 -11.81 -2.76
CA LEU A 55 12.61 -11.78 -2.49
C LEU A 55 12.94 -11.14 -1.13
N ASN A 56 11.94 -10.66 -0.41
CA ASN A 56 12.14 -9.93 0.82
C ASN A 56 12.08 -10.85 2.05
N VAL A 57 13.08 -10.73 2.91
CA VAL A 57 13.20 -11.52 4.15
C VAL A 57 12.42 -10.84 5.28
N ASP A 58 12.15 -9.54 5.18
CA ASP A 58 11.39 -8.80 6.18
C ASP A 58 9.89 -9.06 6.04
N SER A 59 9.28 -9.59 7.10
CA SER A 59 7.85 -9.90 7.17
C SER A 59 7.29 -9.43 8.51
N VAL A 60 6.03 -9.01 8.47
CA VAL A 60 5.28 -8.56 9.65
C VAL A 60 4.07 -9.45 9.86
N GLN A 61 3.75 -9.70 11.13
CA GLN A 61 2.50 -10.32 11.52
C GLN A 61 1.44 -9.23 11.66
N ILE A 62 0.33 -9.34 10.93
CA ILE A 62 -0.81 -8.42 11.05
C ILE A 62 -2.09 -9.19 11.33
N THR A 63 -2.96 -8.61 12.14
CA THR A 63 -4.30 -9.14 12.40
C THR A 63 -5.28 -8.44 11.47
N ALA A 64 -5.88 -9.21 10.56
CA ALA A 64 -6.93 -8.75 9.66
C ALA A 64 -8.28 -9.33 10.11
N ALA A 65 -9.37 -8.91 9.45
CA ALA A 65 -10.71 -9.42 9.74
C ALA A 65 -10.83 -10.94 9.57
N SER A 66 -10.05 -11.54 8.66
CA SER A 66 -10.00 -12.99 8.41
C SER A 66 -9.07 -13.76 9.36
N GLY A 67 -8.40 -13.08 10.29
CA GLY A 67 -7.44 -13.67 11.21
C GLY A 67 -6.04 -13.10 11.08
N THR A 68 -5.08 -13.76 11.71
CA THR A 68 -3.68 -13.35 11.68
C THR A 68 -2.98 -13.85 10.43
N ILE A 69 -2.24 -12.97 9.77
CA ILE A 69 -1.43 -13.27 8.59
C ILE A 69 0.01 -12.80 8.80
N ILE A 70 0.96 -13.53 8.19
CA ILE A 70 2.36 -13.10 8.06
C ILE A 70 2.55 -12.65 6.61
N ALA A 71 2.95 -11.40 6.42
CA ALA A 71 3.04 -10.77 5.12
C ALA A 71 4.38 -10.04 4.94
N PRO A 72 5.03 -10.11 3.76
CA PRO A 72 6.25 -9.38 3.50
C PRO A 72 6.04 -7.87 3.60
N ARG A 73 7.05 -7.18 4.13
CA ARG A 73 7.11 -5.72 4.17
C ARG A 73 8.21 -5.22 3.25
N VAL A 74 7.83 -4.50 2.20
CA VAL A 74 8.76 -3.93 1.22
C VAL A 74 8.95 -2.44 1.42
N GLN A 75 10.12 -1.94 1.00
CA GLN A 75 10.49 -0.54 1.15
C GLN A 75 10.36 0.19 -0.18
N ALA A 76 9.43 1.14 -0.28
CA ALA A 76 9.38 2.08 -1.40
C ALA A 76 10.45 3.17 -1.22
N GLU A 77 11.02 3.65 -2.32
CA GLU A 77 11.96 4.78 -2.30
C GLU A 77 11.27 6.03 -1.74
N TRP A 78 10.05 6.29 -2.23
CA TRP A 78 9.14 7.25 -1.64
C TRP A 78 7.68 6.88 -1.90
N PHE A 79 6.81 7.45 -1.07
CA PHE A 79 5.36 7.36 -1.16
C PHE A 79 4.76 8.76 -1.05
N SER A 80 3.88 9.12 -1.97
CA SER A 80 3.23 10.42 -2.04
C SER A 80 1.73 10.26 -1.89
N CYS A 81 1.14 10.88 -0.87
CA CYS A 81 -0.29 10.80 -0.59
C CYS A 81 -0.74 11.98 0.28
N CYS A 82 -1.97 12.48 0.10
CA CYS A 82 -2.53 13.56 0.93
C CYS A 82 -1.62 14.81 1.03
N GLY A 83 -0.90 15.13 -0.05
CA GLY A 83 0.08 16.21 -0.11
C GLY A 83 1.45 15.87 0.48
N LEU A 84 1.59 14.80 1.27
CA LEU A 84 2.85 14.41 1.90
C LEU A 84 3.70 13.57 0.95
N LEU A 85 5.03 13.76 1.03
CA LEU A 85 6.03 12.89 0.40
C LEU A 85 6.87 12.23 1.50
N LEU A 86 6.71 10.91 1.65
CA LEU A 86 7.38 10.10 2.66
C LEU A 86 8.50 9.31 1.99
N LYS A 87 9.75 9.51 2.41
CA LYS A 87 10.91 8.75 1.91
C LYS A 87 11.05 7.44 2.68
N SER A 88 11.61 6.42 2.03
CA SER A 88 11.82 5.09 2.64
C SER A 88 10.55 4.63 3.34
N PHE A 89 9.46 4.53 2.58
CA PHE A 89 8.13 4.25 3.14
C PHE A 89 7.80 2.75 3.09
N PRO A 90 7.50 2.09 4.22
CA PRO A 90 7.23 0.67 4.24
C PRO A 90 5.80 0.36 3.77
N VAL A 91 5.65 -0.69 2.97
CA VAL A 91 4.36 -1.17 2.47
C VAL A 91 4.27 -2.67 2.69
N VAL A 92 3.12 -3.15 3.19
CA VAL A 92 2.88 -4.57 3.43
C VAL A 92 2.24 -5.20 2.18
N ALA A 93 2.78 -6.32 1.73
CA ALA A 93 2.29 -7.05 0.57
C ALA A 93 1.22 -8.07 1.00
N HIS A 94 -0.05 -7.74 0.77
CA HIS A 94 -1.15 -8.67 0.98
C HIS A 94 -2.28 -8.39 0.00
N THR A 95 -2.79 -9.45 -0.62
CA THR A 95 -3.93 -9.39 -1.55
C THR A 95 -5.15 -9.87 -0.78
N LEU A 96 -6.12 -8.97 -0.59
CA LEU A 96 -7.40 -9.33 0.02
C LEU A 96 -8.13 -10.36 -0.85
N PRO A 97 -8.83 -11.34 -0.26
CA PRO A 97 -9.66 -12.28 -1.00
C PRO A 97 -10.67 -11.55 -1.89
N SER A 98 -10.87 -12.02 -3.12
CA SER A 98 -11.95 -11.54 -3.97
C SER A 98 -13.31 -11.95 -3.39
N GLY A 99 -14.24 -11.02 -3.24
CA GLY A 99 -15.62 -11.29 -2.79
C GLY A 99 -15.94 -10.85 -1.35
N LEU A 100 -15.03 -10.13 -0.69
CA LEU A 100 -15.34 -9.24 0.43
C LEU A 100 -15.91 -7.90 -0.07
#